data_AF-A0A4V6E932-F1
#
_entry.id   AF-A0A4V6E932-F1
#
_cell.length_a   1.000
_cell.length_b   1.000
_cell.length_c   1.000
_cell.angle_alpha   90.00
_cell.angle_beta   90.00
_cell.angle_gamma   90.00
#
_symmetry.space_group_name_H-M   'P 1'
#
loop_
_entity.id
_entity.type
_entity.pdbx_description
1 polymer ?
#
loop_
_entity_poly.entity_id
_entity_poly.type
_entity_poly.pdbx_seq_one_letter_code
_entity_poly.pdbx_strand_id
1 'polypeptide(L)'
;MAVRAGLAGRAPGRRRLLRAPRVAETGRSGPSRRDAVSGEGGASGEGGASGVVRSLVTAPEAGASPELREAVSIRPDGVEGDRYRSGDGHFELDGCAVTLVAAEALDAVRAETGIDVSDGRHRRNVVVEGFGPEADDLLEATVAVGDARLRPTRRRPPCARVEELAGEAGLASALRNRGGLCCDVVEPGRVAVGDAVTVADPDPRTAGDAIAARLRERSEGGSGPSDPSGDATD
;
A
#
# COMPACT_ATOMS: atom_id res chain seq x y z
N MET A 1 45.61 -41.72 27.64
CA MET A 1 47.03 -41.33 27.74
C MET A 1 47.46 -40.77 26.39
N ALA A 2 48.03 -39.56 26.36
CA ALA A 2 48.47 -38.81 25.16
C ALA A 2 49.50 -39.60 24.31
N VAL A 3 49.85 -39.31 23.05
CA VAL A 3 50.51 -38.08 22.53
C VAL A 3 50.46 -37.98 20.98
N ARG A 4 50.11 -36.77 20.51
CA ARG A 4 50.43 -35.94 19.30
C ARG A 4 51.23 -36.47 18.09
N ALA A 5 50.79 -36.04 16.89
CA ALA A 5 51.43 -35.08 15.94
C ALA A 5 50.48 -34.90 14.73
N GLY A 6 50.26 -33.79 14.01
CA GLY A 6 50.82 -32.44 13.90
C GLY A 6 50.65 -31.98 12.43
N LEU A 7 50.44 -30.66 12.20
CA LEU A 7 50.47 -29.91 10.92
C LEU A 7 49.16 -29.91 10.07
N ALA A 8 48.67 -28.83 9.47
CA ALA A 8 49.18 -27.47 9.27
C ALA A 8 48.00 -26.48 9.12
N GLY A 9 48.12 -25.29 9.72
CA GLY A 9 47.16 -24.19 9.56
C GLY A 9 47.35 -23.46 8.23
N ARG A 10 46.24 -23.21 7.53
CA ARG A 10 46.20 -22.39 6.32
C ARG A 10 45.42 -21.12 6.61
N ALA A 11 46.12 -19.99 6.65
CA ALA A 11 45.53 -18.66 6.82
C ALA A 11 44.80 -18.23 5.53
N PRO A 12 43.59 -17.63 5.61
CA PRO A 12 43.02 -16.94 4.46
C PRO A 12 43.66 -15.56 4.30
N GLY A 13 44.07 -15.27 3.07
CA GLY A 13 44.82 -14.09 2.67
C GLY A 13 44.06 -12.77 2.85
N ARG A 14 44.80 -11.75 3.26
CA ARG A 14 44.36 -10.35 3.32
C ARG A 14 44.04 -9.86 1.91
N ARG A 15 42.76 -9.67 1.59
CA ARG A 15 42.36 -8.94 0.37
C ARG A 15 42.58 -7.45 0.59
N ARG A 16 43.38 -6.86 -0.30
CA ARG A 16 43.64 -5.42 -0.43
C ARG A 16 42.31 -4.66 -0.50
N LEU A 17 42.08 -3.76 0.45
CA LEU A 17 41.08 -2.71 0.35
C LEU A 17 41.47 -1.79 -0.81
N LEU A 18 40.66 -1.78 -1.86
CA LEU A 18 40.76 -0.75 -2.91
C LEU A 18 40.18 0.54 -2.36
N ARG A 19 41.00 1.58 -2.43
CA ARG A 19 40.80 2.93 -1.93
C ARG A 19 39.66 3.59 -2.72
N ALA A 20 38.59 4.01 -2.04
CA ALA A 20 37.53 4.81 -2.64
C ALA A 20 38.08 6.18 -3.12
N PRO A 21 37.66 6.70 -4.28
CA PRO A 21 37.96 8.08 -4.66
C PRO A 21 37.13 9.04 -3.79
N ARG A 22 37.83 9.99 -3.15
CA ARG A 22 37.25 11.20 -2.57
C ARG A 22 36.73 12.07 -3.71
N VAL A 23 35.45 12.41 -3.68
CA VAL A 23 34.89 13.47 -4.52
C VAL A 23 34.25 14.52 -3.64
N ALA A 24 34.49 15.77 -4.05
CA ALA A 24 34.56 16.96 -3.23
C ALA A 24 33.20 17.54 -2.84
N GLU A 25 33.18 18.20 -1.68
CA GLU A 25 32.14 19.13 -1.27
C GLU A 25 32.29 20.48 -2.01
N THR A 26 31.23 20.88 -2.70
CA THR A 26 30.91 22.25 -3.16
C THR A 26 29.39 22.26 -3.36
N GLY A 27 28.56 23.19 -2.92
CA GLY A 27 28.65 24.45 -2.21
C GLY A 27 27.20 24.91 -1.95
N ARG A 28 27.00 25.87 -1.05
CA ARG A 28 25.67 26.40 -0.68
C ARG A 28 25.11 27.36 -1.74
N SER A 29 23.82 27.27 -2.02
CA SER A 29 22.92 28.39 -2.41
C SER A 29 21.48 27.88 -2.25
N GLY A 30 20.68 28.32 -1.27
CA GLY A 30 19.90 29.57 -1.31
C GLY A 30 18.45 29.26 -1.75
N PRO A 31 17.39 29.73 -1.04
CA PRO A 31 16.01 29.29 -1.30
C PRO A 31 15.40 30.04 -2.49
N SER A 32 14.94 29.30 -3.51
CA SER A 32 14.12 29.87 -4.59
C SER A 32 12.68 30.01 -4.12
N ARG A 33 12.21 31.25 -4.05
CA ARG A 33 10.83 31.65 -3.81
C ARG A 33 10.14 31.87 -5.15
N ARG A 34 8.88 31.39 -5.22
CA ARG A 34 7.78 31.77 -6.12
C ARG A 34 7.95 31.34 -7.58
N ASP A 35 7.04 30.47 -8.01
CA ASP A 35 5.95 30.92 -8.88
C ASP A 35 4.71 30.07 -8.61
N ALA A 36 3.66 30.74 -8.11
CA ALA A 36 2.32 30.23 -8.05
C ALA A 36 1.68 30.50 -9.41
N VAL A 37 1.32 29.44 -10.12
CA VAL A 37 0.39 29.52 -11.25
C VAL A 37 -0.84 28.73 -10.87
N SER A 38 -1.89 29.49 -10.60
CA SER A 38 -3.27 29.06 -10.51
C SER A 38 -3.65 28.33 -11.80
N GLY A 39 -4.09 27.09 -11.65
CA GLY A 39 -4.84 26.36 -12.66
C GLY A 39 -6.13 25.89 -12.01
N GLU A 40 -7.15 26.74 -12.02
CA GLU A 40 -8.53 26.31 -11.80
C GLU A 40 -8.94 25.44 -13.00
N GLY A 41 -9.21 24.17 -12.72
CA GLY A 41 -9.84 23.22 -13.62
C GLY A 41 -10.84 22.41 -12.81
N GLY A 42 -12.06 22.92 -12.72
CA GLY A 42 -13.17 22.23 -12.06
C GLY A 42 -13.68 21.05 -12.87
N ALA A 43 -14.10 20.00 -12.15
CA ALA A 43 -15.37 19.31 -12.31
C ALA A 43 -15.42 18.11 -11.34
N SER A 44 -16.07 18.34 -10.21
CA SER A 44 -17.06 17.44 -9.58
C SER A 44 -16.90 15.94 -9.82
N GLY A 45 -16.08 15.29 -8.99
CA GLY A 45 -16.27 13.89 -8.62
C GLY A 45 -16.83 13.85 -7.20
N GLU A 46 -18.15 13.95 -7.04
CA GLU A 46 -18.80 13.78 -5.74
C GLU A 46 -18.59 12.34 -5.23
N GLY A 47 -17.95 12.22 -4.06
CA GLY A 47 -18.12 11.08 -3.15
C GLY A 47 -17.37 9.79 -3.49
N GLY A 48 -16.13 9.86 -3.99
CA GLY A 48 -15.25 8.69 -3.96
C GLY A 48 -15.03 8.23 -2.51
N ALA A 49 -14.99 6.92 -2.26
CA ALA A 49 -14.63 6.39 -0.95
C ALA A 49 -13.32 7.05 -0.48
N SER A 50 -13.38 7.62 0.73
CA SER A 50 -12.30 8.44 1.30
C SER A 50 -11.85 7.83 2.61
N GLY A 51 -10.54 7.89 2.82
CA GLY A 51 -9.85 7.31 3.96
C GLY A 51 -8.62 8.12 4.33
N VAL A 52 -7.81 7.56 5.24
CA VAL A 52 -6.57 8.18 5.72
C VAL A 52 -5.45 7.16 5.87
N VAL A 53 -4.20 7.60 5.75
CA VAL A 53 -3.02 6.80 6.07
C VAL A 53 -2.88 6.72 7.59
N ARG A 54 -3.13 5.54 8.17
CA ARG A 54 -3.04 5.31 9.61
C ARG A 54 -1.61 5.08 10.07
N SER A 55 -0.82 4.32 9.31
CA SER A 55 0.58 4.10 9.60
C SER A 55 1.38 3.72 8.36
N LEU A 56 2.69 3.98 8.42
CA LEU A 56 3.64 3.61 7.38
C LEU A 56 4.71 2.72 7.98
N VAL A 57 5.04 1.64 7.26
CA VAL A 57 5.99 0.63 7.71
C VAL A 57 7.00 0.34 6.61
N THR A 58 8.27 0.28 6.99
CA THR A 58 9.34 -0.21 6.12
C THR A 58 10.07 -1.35 6.82
N ALA A 59 10.70 -2.26 6.09
CA ALA A 59 11.78 -3.04 6.67
C ALA A 59 12.99 -2.98 5.72
N PRO A 60 14.18 -2.63 6.20
CA PRO A 60 15.34 -2.37 5.35
C PRO A 60 15.80 -3.60 4.57
N GLU A 61 15.64 -4.79 5.14
CA GLU A 61 16.10 -6.06 4.57
C GLU A 61 15.07 -7.19 4.77
N ALA A 62 15.26 -8.31 4.05
CA ALA A 62 14.45 -9.50 4.24
C ALA A 62 14.56 -10.04 5.68
N GLY A 63 13.42 -10.14 6.36
CA GLY A 63 13.37 -10.65 7.73
C GLY A 63 13.82 -9.68 8.80
N ALA A 64 14.37 -8.51 8.46
CA ALA A 64 14.63 -7.44 9.42
C ALA A 64 13.33 -7.00 10.13
N SER A 65 13.47 -6.49 11.35
CA SER A 65 12.36 -5.94 12.11
C SER A 65 11.71 -4.78 11.34
N PRO A 66 10.37 -4.68 11.33
CA PRO A 66 9.68 -3.55 10.75
C PRO A 66 9.99 -2.26 11.52
N GLU A 67 10.01 -1.14 10.81
CA GLU A 67 10.20 0.20 11.34
C GLU A 67 9.01 1.07 10.93
N LEU A 68 8.35 1.68 11.93
CA LEU A 68 7.33 2.69 11.72
C LEU A 68 7.97 3.98 11.19
N ARG A 69 7.25 4.65 10.28
CA ARG A 69 7.68 5.90 9.65
C ARG A 69 6.59 6.95 9.78
N GLU A 70 6.99 8.19 10.02
CA GLU A 70 6.08 9.34 9.91
C GLU A 70 5.80 9.70 8.45
N ALA A 71 6.76 9.42 7.56
CA ALA A 71 6.61 9.59 6.13
C ALA A 71 7.59 8.71 5.34
N VAL A 72 7.22 8.41 4.10
CA VAL A 72 8.02 7.67 3.14
C VAL A 72 7.98 8.33 1.76
N SER A 73 9.02 8.09 0.96
CA SER A 73 9.03 8.43 -0.47
C SER A 73 8.72 7.19 -1.28
N ILE A 74 7.65 7.21 -2.06
CA ILE A 74 7.33 6.17 -3.04
C ILE A 74 8.00 6.53 -4.36
N ARG A 75 8.75 5.58 -4.91
CA ARG A 75 9.46 5.65 -6.19
C ARG A 75 8.80 4.72 -7.20
N PRO A 76 9.08 4.83 -8.51
CA PRO A 76 8.53 3.91 -9.51
C PRO A 76 8.79 2.42 -9.21
N ASP A 77 9.89 2.14 -8.51
CA ASP A 77 10.36 0.80 -8.14
C ASP A 77 10.04 0.40 -6.69
N GLY A 78 9.26 1.21 -5.96
CA GLY A 78 8.77 0.89 -4.61
C GLY A 78 9.10 1.92 -3.54
N VAL A 79 8.96 1.53 -2.27
CA VAL A 79 9.17 2.44 -1.12
C VAL A 79 10.66 2.61 -0.82
N GLU A 80 11.11 3.86 -0.69
CA GLU A 80 12.49 4.17 -0.31
C GLU A 80 12.82 3.62 1.09
N GLY A 81 13.93 2.88 1.19
CA GLY A 81 14.34 2.22 2.44
C GLY A 81 13.61 0.92 2.76
N ASP A 82 12.78 0.39 1.85
CA ASP A 82 12.14 -0.92 2.02
C ASP A 82 12.82 -2.02 1.19
N ARG A 83 12.86 -3.22 1.77
CA ARG A 83 13.42 -4.45 1.22
C ARG A 83 12.91 -4.81 -0.17
N TYR A 84 11.68 -4.44 -0.52
CA TYR A 84 11.13 -4.75 -1.86
C TYR A 84 11.82 -3.95 -2.96
N ARG A 85 12.36 -2.76 -2.64
CA ARG A 85 13.07 -1.92 -3.60
C ARG A 85 14.54 -2.34 -3.80
N SER A 86 15.21 -2.79 -2.74
CA SER A 86 16.64 -3.12 -2.76
C SER A 86 16.98 -4.42 -3.50
N GLY A 87 15.99 -5.21 -3.91
CA GLY A 87 16.21 -6.53 -4.52
C GLY A 87 16.53 -7.65 -3.53
N ASP A 88 16.91 -7.34 -2.29
CA ASP A 88 17.30 -8.34 -1.27
C ASP A 88 16.14 -9.09 -0.60
N GLY A 89 14.91 -8.95 -1.10
CA GLY A 89 13.75 -9.70 -0.64
C GLY A 89 13.72 -11.13 -1.17
N HIS A 90 13.22 -12.11 -0.40
CA HIS A 90 12.90 -13.49 -0.85
C HIS A 90 11.82 -13.56 -1.97
N PHE A 91 11.54 -12.42 -2.61
CA PHE A 91 10.51 -12.15 -3.59
C PHE A 91 11.05 -11.31 -4.75
N GLU A 92 12.34 -11.48 -5.12
CA GLU A 92 12.90 -11.01 -6.40
C GLU A 92 12.00 -11.37 -7.61
N LEU A 93 11.14 -12.39 -7.47
CA LEU A 93 10.22 -12.89 -8.50
C LEU A 93 8.75 -12.45 -8.33
N ASP A 94 8.42 -11.65 -7.30
CA ASP A 94 7.03 -11.39 -6.90
C ASP A 94 6.56 -9.96 -7.15
N GLY A 95 7.45 -9.07 -7.63
CA GLY A 95 7.11 -7.81 -8.31
C GLY A 95 6.04 -6.95 -7.63
N CYS A 96 6.22 -6.65 -6.34
CA CYS A 96 5.26 -5.84 -5.58
C CYS A 96 5.97 -4.60 -5.04
N ALA A 97 5.81 -3.48 -5.75
CA ALA A 97 6.51 -2.22 -5.44
C ALA A 97 6.04 -1.61 -4.11
N VAL A 98 4.73 -1.65 -3.85
CA VAL A 98 4.12 -1.13 -2.62
C VAL A 98 3.05 -2.11 -2.14
N THR A 99 2.96 -2.29 -0.82
CA THR A 99 1.89 -3.09 -0.21
C THR A 99 0.95 -2.24 0.66
N LEU A 100 -0.35 -2.47 0.51
CA LEU A 100 -1.41 -1.80 1.25
C LEU A 100 -2.16 -2.80 2.14
N VAL A 101 -2.63 -2.39 3.30
CA VAL A 101 -3.56 -3.18 4.13
C VAL A 101 -4.56 -2.26 4.83
N ALA A 102 -5.79 -2.75 5.03
CA ALA A 102 -6.79 -2.03 5.78
C ALA A 102 -6.51 -2.06 7.29
N ALA A 103 -6.65 -0.92 7.94
CA ALA A 103 -6.61 -0.73 9.38
C ALA A 103 -7.65 -1.62 10.07
N GLU A 104 -8.86 -1.67 9.52
CA GLU A 104 -10.00 -2.44 9.98
C GLU A 104 -9.69 -3.95 9.97
N ALA A 105 -8.86 -4.40 9.03
CA ALA A 105 -8.41 -5.79 8.96
C ALA A 105 -7.54 -6.14 10.18
N LEU A 106 -6.61 -5.25 10.53
CA LEU A 106 -5.69 -5.43 11.66
C LEU A 106 -6.45 -5.30 13.00
N ASP A 107 -7.39 -4.36 13.10
CA ASP A 107 -8.23 -4.20 14.28
C ASP A 107 -9.12 -5.42 14.50
N ALA A 108 -9.68 -6.00 13.42
CA ALA A 108 -10.45 -7.23 13.50
C ALA A 108 -9.59 -8.42 13.96
N VAL A 109 -8.37 -8.57 13.44
CA VAL A 109 -7.41 -9.58 13.92
C VAL A 109 -7.16 -9.43 15.43
N ARG A 110 -6.91 -8.19 15.88
CA ARG A 110 -6.69 -7.90 17.30
C ARG A 110 -7.92 -8.24 18.15
N ALA A 111 -9.11 -7.89 17.69
CA ALA A 111 -10.36 -8.15 18.40
C ALA A 111 -10.69 -9.64 18.50
N GLU A 112 -10.45 -10.40 17.42
CA GLU A 112 -10.80 -11.82 17.34
C GLU A 112 -9.78 -12.74 18.02
N THR A 113 -8.49 -12.38 17.97
CA THR A 113 -7.40 -13.28 18.38
C THR A 113 -6.58 -12.75 19.55
N GLY A 114 -6.70 -11.46 19.88
CA GLY A 114 -5.83 -10.78 20.84
C GLY A 114 -4.44 -10.42 20.30
N ILE A 115 -4.11 -10.82 19.06
CA ILE A 115 -2.81 -10.54 18.45
C ILE A 115 -2.78 -9.09 17.94
N ASP A 116 -1.94 -8.26 18.55
CA ASP A 116 -1.75 -6.86 18.15
C ASP A 116 -0.49 -6.71 17.29
N VAL A 117 -0.68 -6.39 16.01
CA VAL A 117 0.39 -6.15 15.02
C VAL A 117 0.48 -4.69 14.57
N SER A 118 -0.12 -3.76 15.33
CA SER A 118 -0.07 -2.32 15.04
C SER A 118 1.36 -1.76 15.03
N ASP A 119 2.31 -2.48 15.60
CA ASP A 119 3.76 -2.23 15.55
C ASP A 119 4.40 -2.54 14.18
N GLY A 120 3.62 -2.93 13.18
CA GLY A 120 4.09 -3.19 11.83
C GLY A 120 4.51 -4.63 11.58
N ARG A 121 4.32 -5.56 12.53
CA ARG A 121 4.62 -7.00 12.37
C ARG A 121 3.81 -7.67 11.24
N HIS A 122 2.75 -7.03 10.73
CA HIS A 122 2.06 -7.44 9.49
C HIS A 122 2.90 -7.22 8.21
N ARG A 123 3.97 -6.40 8.28
CA ARG A 123 4.96 -6.14 7.23
C ARG A 123 4.42 -5.58 5.91
N ARG A 124 3.34 -4.79 5.97
CA ARG A 124 2.74 -4.07 4.84
C ARG A 124 3.10 -2.59 4.92
N ASN A 125 3.34 -1.95 3.77
CA ASN A 125 3.97 -0.63 3.75
C ASN A 125 3.02 0.49 4.15
N VAL A 126 1.79 0.45 3.66
CA VAL A 126 0.79 1.49 3.90
C VAL A 126 -0.41 0.86 4.58
N VAL A 127 -0.74 1.33 5.78
CA VAL A 127 -1.99 0.98 6.46
C VAL A 127 -2.98 2.11 6.22
N VAL A 128 -4.11 1.79 5.61
CA VAL A 128 -5.17 2.75 5.28
C VAL A 128 -6.43 2.44 6.05
N GLU A 129 -7.16 3.47 6.45
CA GLU A 129 -8.46 3.38 7.11
C GLU A 129 -9.54 3.96 6.20
N GLY A 130 -10.76 3.42 6.24
CA GLY A 130 -11.93 3.95 5.53
C GLY A 130 -12.41 3.09 4.35
N PHE A 131 -11.83 1.91 4.14
CA PHE A 131 -12.12 1.04 2.98
C PHE A 131 -12.59 -0.37 3.37
N GLY A 132 -12.90 -0.58 4.66
CA GLY A 132 -13.36 -1.87 5.16
C GLY A 132 -12.24 -2.93 5.27
N PRO A 133 -12.50 -4.04 5.96
CA PRO A 133 -11.46 -5.00 6.36
C PRO A 133 -10.84 -5.82 5.22
N GLU A 134 -11.51 -5.92 4.08
CA GLU A 134 -10.99 -6.66 2.91
C GLU A 134 -10.30 -5.73 1.90
N ALA A 135 -10.71 -4.46 1.84
CA ALA A 135 -10.24 -3.45 0.87
C ALA A 135 -10.34 -3.87 -0.60
N ASP A 136 -11.18 -4.86 -0.93
CA ASP A 136 -11.26 -5.41 -2.28
C ASP A 136 -11.81 -4.43 -3.31
N ASP A 137 -12.61 -3.46 -2.88
CA ASP A 137 -13.13 -2.38 -3.74
C ASP A 137 -12.02 -1.48 -4.31
N LEU A 138 -10.80 -1.57 -3.76
CA LEU A 138 -9.62 -0.87 -4.28
C LEU A 138 -8.90 -1.63 -5.40
N LEU A 139 -9.22 -2.90 -5.63
CA LEU A 139 -8.60 -3.69 -6.69
C LEU A 139 -8.90 -3.08 -8.05
N GLU A 140 -7.86 -2.96 -8.88
CA GLU A 140 -7.91 -2.38 -10.23
C GLU A 140 -8.33 -0.90 -10.28
N ALA A 141 -8.54 -0.24 -9.15
CA ALA A 141 -8.73 1.20 -9.05
C ALA A 141 -7.38 1.95 -8.98
N THR A 142 -7.37 3.21 -9.39
CA THR A 142 -6.26 4.13 -9.08
C THR A 142 -6.58 4.86 -7.79
N VAL A 143 -5.78 4.60 -6.77
CA VAL A 143 -5.91 5.16 -5.42
C VAL A 143 -4.86 6.26 -5.23
N ALA A 144 -5.32 7.47 -4.94
CA ALA A 144 -4.45 8.55 -4.50
C ALA A 144 -4.17 8.39 -2.99
N VAL A 145 -2.89 8.41 -2.62
CA VAL A 145 -2.40 8.25 -1.24
C VAL A 145 -1.37 9.36 -1.01
N GLY A 146 -1.75 10.42 -0.29
CA GLY A 146 -0.90 11.63 -0.21
C GLY A 146 -0.58 12.17 -1.60
N ASP A 147 0.72 12.34 -1.90
CA ASP A 147 1.18 12.82 -3.21
C ASP A 147 1.38 11.69 -4.24
N ALA A 148 1.16 10.41 -3.88
CA ALA A 148 1.38 9.27 -4.75
C ALA A 148 0.08 8.72 -5.35
N ARG A 149 0.16 8.08 -6.52
CA ARG A 149 -0.93 7.28 -7.09
C ARG A 149 -0.53 5.82 -7.21
N LEU A 150 -1.32 4.95 -6.61
CA LEU A 150 -1.10 3.52 -6.54
C LEU A 150 -2.25 2.78 -7.22
N ARG A 151 -1.94 1.66 -7.87
CA ARG A 151 -2.95 0.76 -8.44
C ARG A 151 -2.85 -0.60 -7.78
N PRO A 152 -3.75 -0.96 -6.85
CA PRO A 152 -3.80 -2.32 -6.32
C PRO A 152 -4.14 -3.32 -7.42
N THR A 153 -3.29 -4.33 -7.64
CA THR A 153 -3.41 -5.28 -8.76
C THR A 153 -3.82 -6.67 -8.33
N ARG A 154 -3.54 -7.05 -7.07
CA ARG A 154 -3.84 -8.39 -6.55
C ARG A 154 -3.83 -8.41 -5.03
N ARG A 155 -4.54 -9.39 -4.45
CA ARG A 155 -4.43 -9.71 -3.02
C ARG A 155 -3.02 -10.18 -2.66
N ARG A 156 -2.61 -9.88 -1.43
CA ARG A 156 -1.32 -10.27 -0.85
C ARG A 156 -1.55 -11.20 0.36
N PRO A 157 -1.86 -12.48 0.12
CA PRO A 157 -2.15 -13.42 1.20
C PRO A 157 -0.96 -13.55 2.16
N PRO A 158 -1.21 -13.82 3.45
CA PRO A 158 -0.15 -14.08 4.41
C PRO A 158 0.58 -15.39 4.07
N CYS A 159 1.89 -15.44 4.29
CA CYS A 159 2.71 -16.64 4.16
C CYS A 159 3.22 -17.08 5.54
N ALA A 160 3.60 -18.35 5.70
CA ALA A 160 4.12 -18.88 6.98
C ALA A 160 5.25 -18.02 7.58
N ARG A 161 6.05 -17.38 6.70
CA ARG A 161 7.14 -16.50 7.10
C ARG A 161 6.70 -15.28 7.92
N VAL A 162 5.48 -14.75 7.73
CA VAL A 162 4.99 -13.60 8.52
C VAL A 162 4.79 -13.97 9.98
N GLU A 163 4.26 -15.17 10.22
CA GLU A 163 4.00 -15.71 11.56
C GLU A 163 5.32 -16.00 12.30
N GLU A 164 6.27 -16.64 11.63
CA GLU A 164 7.62 -16.86 12.17
C GLU A 164 8.32 -15.55 12.56
N LEU A 165 8.19 -14.51 11.72
CA LEU A 165 8.84 -13.22 11.95
C LEU A 165 8.15 -12.41 13.05
N ALA A 166 6.83 -12.49 13.14
CA ALA A 166 6.06 -11.82 14.18
C ALA A 166 6.23 -12.49 15.54
N GLY A 167 6.54 -13.80 15.55
CA GLY A 167 6.56 -14.61 16.76
C GLY A 167 5.16 -14.89 17.32
N GLU A 168 4.13 -14.82 16.48
CA GLU A 168 2.72 -14.87 16.88
C GLU A 168 2.00 -16.04 16.20
N ALA A 169 1.87 -17.16 16.91
CA ALA A 169 1.21 -18.34 16.39
C ALA A 169 -0.25 -18.03 15.98
N GLY A 170 -0.64 -18.45 14.78
CA GLY A 170 -1.98 -18.22 14.24
C GLY A 170 -2.16 -16.88 13.51
N LEU A 171 -1.17 -15.98 13.51
CA LEU A 171 -1.23 -14.71 12.79
C LEU A 171 -1.49 -14.90 11.29
N ALA A 172 -0.84 -15.89 10.66
CA ALA A 172 -1.03 -16.13 9.23
C ALA A 172 -2.48 -16.57 8.93
N SER A 173 -3.10 -17.33 9.83
CA SER A 173 -4.51 -17.72 9.68
C SER A 173 -5.46 -16.55 9.95
N ALA A 174 -5.15 -15.70 10.94
CA ALA A 174 -5.94 -14.53 11.25
C ALA A 174 -5.96 -13.52 10.09
N LEU A 175 -4.84 -13.36 9.38
CA LEU A 175 -4.73 -12.50 8.20
C LEU A 175 -5.27 -13.13 6.90
N ARG A 176 -5.87 -14.32 6.95
CA ARG A 176 -6.45 -14.96 5.75
C ARG A 176 -7.55 -14.05 5.16
N ASN A 177 -7.47 -13.79 3.86
CA ASN A 177 -8.31 -12.82 3.12
C ASN A 177 -8.21 -11.35 3.60
N ARG A 178 -7.41 -11.09 4.62
CA ARG A 178 -7.17 -9.79 5.27
C ARG A 178 -5.71 -9.35 5.18
N GLY A 179 -4.94 -10.02 4.31
CA GLY A 179 -3.50 -9.84 4.18
C GLY A 179 -3.11 -8.57 3.42
N GLY A 180 -4.08 -7.81 2.88
CA GLY A 180 -3.83 -6.61 2.10
C GLY A 180 -3.61 -6.87 0.61
N LEU A 181 -3.10 -5.86 -0.09
CA LEU A 181 -2.99 -5.77 -1.55
C LEU A 181 -1.56 -5.46 -1.98
N CYS A 182 -1.20 -5.95 -3.17
CA CYS A 182 -0.02 -5.49 -3.91
C CYS A 182 -0.41 -4.38 -4.86
N CYS A 183 0.42 -3.35 -4.92
CA CYS A 183 0.17 -2.16 -5.72
C CYS A 183 1.33 -1.86 -6.65
N ASP A 184 0.98 -1.47 -7.87
CA ASP A 184 1.90 -0.81 -8.79
C ASP A 184 1.90 0.69 -8.51
N VAL A 185 3.04 1.34 -8.80
CA VAL A 185 3.18 2.79 -8.68
C VAL A 185 2.82 3.42 -10.02
N VAL A 186 1.69 4.13 -10.06
CA VAL A 186 1.25 4.88 -11.24
C VAL A 186 1.97 6.22 -11.28
N GLU A 187 1.97 6.94 -10.16
CA GLU A 187 2.71 8.20 -9.98
C GLU A 187 3.48 8.16 -8.65
N PRO A 188 4.82 8.32 -8.69
CA PRO A 188 5.64 8.44 -7.49
C PRO A 188 5.29 9.68 -6.68
N GLY A 189 5.45 9.62 -5.35
CA GLY A 189 5.11 10.73 -4.48
C GLY A 189 5.56 10.50 -3.04
N ARG A 190 5.45 11.56 -2.23
CA ARG A 190 5.66 11.48 -0.78
C ARG A 190 4.34 11.12 -0.11
N VAL A 191 4.42 10.27 0.91
CA VAL A 191 3.27 9.87 1.74
C VAL A 191 3.64 10.05 3.20
N ALA A 192 2.77 10.65 3.98
CA ALA A 192 2.87 10.82 5.42
C ALA A 192 1.69 10.19 6.16
N VAL A 193 1.88 9.88 7.43
CA VAL A 193 0.79 9.50 8.32
C VAL A 193 -0.21 10.66 8.42
N GLY A 194 -1.50 10.34 8.32
CA GLY A 194 -2.59 11.32 8.29
C GLY A 194 -2.92 11.86 6.90
N ASP A 195 -2.16 11.52 5.87
CA ASP A 195 -2.50 11.90 4.50
C ASP A 195 -3.84 11.28 4.07
N ALA A 196 -4.58 12.01 3.24
CA ALA A 196 -5.82 11.54 2.67
C ALA A 196 -5.58 10.38 1.69
N VAL A 197 -6.53 9.45 1.66
CA VAL A 197 -6.59 8.35 0.72
C VAL A 197 -7.92 8.43 -0.02
N THR A 198 -7.89 8.47 -1.35
CA THR A 198 -9.11 8.59 -2.16
C THR A 198 -9.03 7.72 -3.40
N VAL A 199 -10.16 7.18 -3.84
CA VAL A 199 -10.26 6.53 -5.16
C VAL A 199 -10.33 7.62 -6.23
N ALA A 200 -9.25 7.78 -6.99
CA ALA A 200 -9.13 8.81 -8.03
C ALA A 200 -9.74 8.36 -9.36
N ASP A 201 -9.59 7.08 -9.70
CA ASP A 201 -10.25 6.45 -10.84
C ASP A 201 -10.73 5.05 -10.42
N PRO A 202 -12.04 4.78 -10.40
CA PRO A 202 -12.55 3.45 -10.08
C PRO A 202 -12.11 2.41 -11.12
N ASP A 203 -12.17 1.13 -10.75
CA ASP A 203 -12.03 0.05 -11.73
C ASP A 203 -13.08 0.22 -12.86
N PRO A 204 -12.67 0.17 -14.15
CA PRO A 204 -13.58 0.22 -15.28
C PRO A 204 -14.82 -0.70 -15.17
N ARG A 205 -14.71 -1.88 -14.53
CA ARG A 205 -15.88 -2.77 -14.35
C ARG A 205 -16.87 -2.20 -13.34
N THR A 206 -16.40 -1.81 -12.16
CA THR A 206 -17.24 -1.18 -11.14
C THR A 206 -17.85 0.14 -11.61
N ALA A 207 -17.11 0.91 -12.42
CA ALA A 207 -17.64 2.11 -13.08
C ALA A 207 -18.82 1.76 -14.01
N GLY A 208 -18.69 0.68 -14.79
CA GLY A 208 -19.75 0.14 -15.64
C GLY A 208 -20.99 -0.30 -14.84
N ASP A 209 -20.80 -1.01 -13.73
CA ASP A 209 -21.89 -1.45 -12.86
C ASP A 209 -22.63 -0.28 -12.21
N ALA A 210 -21.91 0.75 -11.77
CA ALA A 210 -22.49 1.97 -11.22
C ALA A 210 -23.30 2.75 -12.27
N ILE A 211 -22.83 2.80 -13.51
CA ILE A 211 -23.60 3.38 -14.63
C ILE A 211 -24.86 2.55 -14.90
N ALA A 212 -24.74 1.21 -14.93
CA ALA A 212 -25.88 0.32 -15.15
C ALA A 212 -26.93 0.40 -14.05
N ALA A 213 -26.52 0.55 -12.78
CA ALA A 213 -27.43 0.77 -11.65
C ALA A 213 -28.25 2.06 -11.81
N ARG A 214 -27.59 3.18 -12.12
CA ARG A 214 -28.25 4.49 -12.33
C ARG A 214 -29.22 4.47 -13.51
N LEU A 215 -28.91 3.72 -14.57
CA LEU A 215 -29.82 3.56 -15.71
C LEU A 215 -31.07 2.76 -15.34
N ARG A 216 -30.92 1.68 -14.56
CA ARG A 216 -32.06 0.88 -14.07
C ARG A 216 -33.00 1.70 -13.17
N GLU A 217 -32.45 2.45 -12.22
CA GLU A 217 -33.22 3.33 -11.33
C GLU A 217 -34.02 4.40 -12.12
N ARG A 218 -33.42 4.95 -13.18
CA ARG A 218 -34.10 5.92 -14.06
C ARG A 218 -35.22 5.27 -14.89
N SER A 219 -35.07 4.01 -15.27
CA SER A 219 -36.11 3.25 -16.00
C SER A 219 -37.26 2.79 -15.09
N GLU A 220 -36.99 2.49 -13.82
CA GLU A 220 -37.99 2.03 -12.84
C GLU A 220 -38.78 3.20 -12.22
N GLY A 221 -38.20 4.39 -12.12
CA GLY A 221 -38.91 5.62 -11.71
C GLY A 221 -39.81 6.23 -12.78
N GLY A 222 -39.93 5.59 -13.95
CA GLY A 222 -40.68 6.05 -15.12
C GLY A 222 -42.06 5.41 -15.27
N SER A 223 -42.81 5.16 -14.19
CA SER A 223 -44.27 4.96 -14.29
C SER A 223 -44.96 6.33 -14.24
N GLY A 224 -45.05 6.98 -15.40
CA GLY A 224 -45.84 8.20 -15.57
C GLY A 224 -47.29 7.99 -15.14
N PRO A 225 -47.98 9.03 -14.62
CA PRO A 225 -49.37 8.91 -14.21
C PRO A 225 -50.22 8.52 -15.42
N SER A 226 -50.84 7.34 -15.35
CA SER A 226 -51.97 6.97 -16.21
C SER A 226 -53.16 7.82 -15.78
N ASP A 227 -53.43 8.91 -16.50
CA ASP A 227 -54.68 9.64 -16.35
C ASP A 227 -55.85 8.74 -16.81
N PRO A 228 -56.84 8.47 -15.94
CA PRO A 228 -58.09 7.87 -16.36
C PRO A 228 -59.04 9.00 -16.78
N SER A 229 -59.06 9.37 -18.07
CA SER A 229 -60.12 10.23 -18.58
C SER A 229 -61.38 9.39 -18.82
N GLY A 230 -62.07 9.09 -17.72
CA GLY A 230 -63.45 8.63 -17.70
C GLY A 230 -64.39 9.79 -17.35
N ASP A 231 -65.18 10.18 -18.34
CA ASP A 231 -66.58 10.62 -18.26
C ASP A 231 -66.96 11.97 -17.59
N ALA A 232 -67.62 12.84 -18.37
CA ALA A 232 -68.66 13.77 -17.94
C ALA A 232 -69.38 14.42 -19.15
N THR A 233 -70.50 13.81 -19.55
CA THR A 233 -71.84 14.42 -19.82
C THR A 233 -71.96 15.73 -20.63
N ASP A 234 -72.68 15.67 -21.76
CA ASP A 234 -73.99 16.33 -21.98
C ASP A 234 -74.77 15.58 -23.09
#